data_AF-A0A2A7MLF1-F1
#
_entry.id   AF-A0A2A7MLF1-F1
#
_cell.length_a   1.000
_cell.length_b   1.000
_cell.length_c   1.000
_cell.angle_alpha   90.00
_cell.angle_beta   90.00
_cell.angle_gamma   90.00
#
_symmetry.space_group_name_H-M   'P 1'
#
loop_
_entity.id
_entity.type
_entity.pdbx_description
1 polymer ?
#
loop_
_entity_poly.entity_id
_entity_poly.type
_entity_poly.pdbx_seq_one_letter_code
_entity_poly.pdbx_strand_id
1 'polypeptide(L)'
;MSEKNVTLCNKLLYYGVAPLLLLYFFLIDSGLAICNFNVLVVFSLVIVSMVTMHLSYKKKNNDYKFLVNNSYGKVMMVLVLFELSFNFYR
;
A
#
# COMPACT_ATOMS: atom_id res chain seq x y z
N MET A 1 0.04 -12.17 18.30
CA MET A 1 -0.49 -11.82 16.95
C MET A 1 -1.12 -13.09 16.37
N SER A 2 -2.43 -13.11 16.14
CA SER A 2 -3.10 -14.26 15.49
C SER A 2 -2.93 -14.17 13.97
N GLU A 3 -2.83 -15.29 13.26
CA GLU A 3 -2.74 -15.35 11.80
C GLU A 3 -3.86 -14.55 11.13
N LYS A 4 -5.07 -14.63 11.69
CA LYS A 4 -6.25 -13.89 11.22
C LYS A 4 -6.00 -12.38 11.18
N ASN A 5 -5.33 -11.83 12.19
CA ASN A 5 -5.09 -10.39 12.30
C ASN A 5 -4.05 -9.92 11.28
N VAL A 6 -3.03 -10.73 11.01
CA VAL A 6 -1.98 -10.41 10.03
C VAL A 6 -2.52 -10.51 8.61
N THR A 7 -3.35 -11.52 8.33
CA THR A 7 -4.05 -11.64 7.04
C THR A 7 -5.01 -10.49 6.82
N LEU A 8 -5.72 -10.04 7.87
CA LEU A 8 -6.63 -8.90 7.78
C LEU A 8 -5.86 -7.60 7.55
N CYS A 9 -4.74 -7.37 8.25
CA CYS A 9 -3.86 -6.21 8.02
C CYS A 9 -3.35 -6.17 6.58
N ASN A 10 -2.86 -7.29 6.06
CA ASN A 10 -2.40 -7.35 4.68
C ASN A 10 -3.54 -7.16 3.67
N LYS A 11 -4.74 -7.69 3.96
CA LYS A 11 -5.91 -7.46 3.11
C LYS A 11 -6.29 -5.98 3.10
N LEU A 12 -6.25 -5.31 4.24
CA LEU A 12 -6.43 -3.85 4.35
C LEU A 12 -5.36 -3.08 3.58
N LEU A 13 -4.10 -3.49 3.64
CA LEU A 13 -3.02 -2.85 2.89
C LEU A 13 -3.26 -2.94 1.38
N TYR A 14 -3.54 -4.15 0.86
CA TYR A 14 -3.68 -4.37 -0.58
C TYR A 14 -5.01 -3.90 -1.16
N TYR A 15 -6.13 -4.07 -0.44
CA TYR A 15 -7.46 -3.75 -0.96
C TYR A 15 -8.06 -2.46 -0.39
N GLY A 16 -7.43 -1.84 0.62
CA GLY A 16 -7.87 -0.59 1.21
C GLY A 16 -6.85 0.52 0.95
N VAL A 17 -5.66 0.41 1.54
CA VAL A 17 -4.62 1.46 1.51
C VAL A 17 -4.12 1.72 0.09
N ALA A 18 -3.81 0.68 -0.69
CA ALA A 18 -3.30 0.85 -2.06
C ALA A 18 -4.33 1.49 -3.03
N PRO A 19 -5.60 1.07 -3.09
CA PRO A 19 -6.62 1.77 -3.87
C PRO A 19 -6.87 3.21 -3.40
N LEU A 20 -6.85 3.46 -2.09
CA LEU A 20 -7.04 4.80 -1.53
C LEU A 20 -5.90 5.74 -1.95
N LEU A 21 -4.66 5.23 -1.95
CA LEU A 21 -3.48 5.98 -2.39
C LEU A 21 -3.56 6.30 -3.90
N LEU A 22 -4.00 5.35 -4.72
CA LEU A 22 -4.25 5.58 -6.15
C LEU A 22 -5.35 6.62 -6.40
N LEU A 23 -6.43 6.55 -5.63
CA LEU A 23 -7.50 7.53 -5.71
C LEU A 23 -6.99 8.93 -5.32
N TYR A 24 -6.10 9.02 -4.33
CA TYR A 24 -5.44 10.27 -3.97
C TYR A 24 -4.61 10.84 -5.12
N PHE A 25 -3.81 10.02 -5.80
CA PHE A 25 -3.06 10.46 -6.99
C PHE A 25 -3.98 10.89 -8.14
N PHE A 26 -5.03 10.14 -8.41
CA PHE A 26 -6.03 10.49 -9.42
C PHE A 26 -6.70 11.85 -9.14
N LEU A 27 -6.98 12.17 -7.87
CA LEU A 27 -7.53 13.46 -7.48
C LEU A 27 -6.53 14.61 -7.67
N ILE A 28 -5.23 14.36 -7.44
CA ILE A 28 -4.17 15.33 -7.73
C ILE A 28 -4.10 15.59 -9.23
N ASP A 29 -4.08 14.53 -10.04
CA ASP A 29 -4.02 14.64 -11.50
C ASP A 29 -5.22 15.37 -12.09
N SER A 30 -6.41 15.12 -11.54
CA SER A 30 -7.66 15.79 -11.92
C SER A 30 -7.73 17.25 -11.48
N GLY A 31 -6.74 17.75 -10.72
CA GLY A 31 -6.72 19.12 -10.18
C GLY A 31 -7.72 19.37 -9.05
N LEU A 32 -8.34 18.31 -8.51
CA LEU A 32 -9.30 18.40 -7.40
C LEU A 32 -8.60 18.40 -6.03
N ALA A 33 -7.33 18.00 -5.97
CA ALA A 33 -6.51 17.99 -4.77
C ALA A 33 -5.12 18.55 -5.06
N ILE A 34 -4.52 19.19 -4.06
CA ILE A 34 -3.12 19.63 -4.12
C ILE A 34 -2.25 18.52 -3.54
N CYS A 35 -1.15 18.20 -4.23
CA CYS A 35 -0.15 17.27 -3.73
C CYS A 35 0.40 17.79 -2.39
N ASN A 36 0.12 17.06 -1.31
CA ASN A 36 0.54 17.44 0.03
C ASN A 36 1.54 16.41 0.55
N PHE A 37 2.78 16.88 0.75
CA PHE A 37 3.87 16.05 1.25
C PHE A 37 3.52 15.36 2.59
N ASN A 38 2.77 16.01 3.47
CA ASN A 38 2.36 15.42 4.75
C ASN A 38 1.47 14.18 4.56
N VAL A 39 0.58 14.20 3.57
CA VAL A 39 -0.32 13.07 3.27
C VAL A 39 0.50 11.88 2.76
N LEU A 40 1.48 12.13 1.88
CA LEU A 40 2.42 11.12 1.40
C LEU A 40 3.23 10.48 2.53
N VAL A 41 3.73 11.28 3.47
CA VAL A 41 4.47 10.79 4.64
C VAL A 41 3.60 9.88 5.51
N VAL A 42 2.34 10.25 5.75
CA VAL A 42 1.39 9.42 6.53
C VAL A 42 1.14 8.07 5.84
N PHE A 43 0.88 8.07 4.53
CA PHE A 43 0.68 6.83 3.78
C PHE A 43 1.94 5.95 3.80
N SER A 44 3.12 6.54 3.64
CA SER A 44 4.40 5.82 3.72
C SER A 44 4.59 5.15 5.08
N LEU A 45 4.34 5.87 6.18
CA LEU A 45 4.40 5.32 7.54
C LEU A 45 3.45 4.14 7.75
N VAL A 46 2.21 4.25 7.26
CA VAL A 46 1.21 3.18 7.37
C VAL A 46 1.65 1.93 6.61
N ILE A 47 2.15 2.10 5.38
CA ILE A 47 2.63 1.00 4.55
C ILE A 47 3.82 0.31 5.22
N VAL A 48 4.83 1.06 5.67
CA VAL A 48 6.02 0.51 6.34
C VAL A 48 5.64 -0.25 7.61
N SER A 49 4.74 0.29 8.43
CA SER A 49 4.27 -0.36 9.65
C SER A 49 3.60 -1.72 9.36
N MET A 50 2.65 -1.74 8.41
CA MET A 50 1.93 -2.96 8.05
C MET A 50 2.85 -4.02 7.41
N VAL A 51 3.79 -3.61 6.55
CA VAL A 51 4.79 -4.51 5.95
C VAL A 51 5.73 -5.08 7.01
N THR A 52 6.15 -4.27 7.98
CA THR A 52 7.02 -4.70 9.08
C THR A 52 6.32 -5.73 9.98
N MET A 53 5.03 -5.54 10.27
CA MET A 53 4.21 -6.53 10.98
C MET A 53 4.12 -7.84 10.21
N HIS A 54 3.89 -7.79 8.90
CA HIS A 54 3.87 -8.97 8.05
C HIS A 54 5.20 -9.72 8.02
N LEU A 55 6.32 -9.02 7.81
CA LEU A 55 7.66 -9.62 7.78
C LEU A 55 8.03 -10.24 9.14
N SER A 56 7.71 -9.55 10.23
CA SER A 56 7.94 -10.05 11.59
C SER A 56 7.12 -11.30 11.87
N TYR A 57 5.89 -11.37 11.36
CA TYR A 57 5.03 -12.53 11.50
C TYR A 57 5.51 -13.71 10.66
N LYS A 58 5.84 -13.48 9.39
CA LYS A 58 6.40 -14.48 8.48
C LYS A 58 7.71 -15.06 9.00
N LYS A 59 8.55 -14.23 9.63
CA LYS A 59 9.80 -14.69 10.27
C LYS A 59 9.56 -15.65 11.42
N LYS A 60 8.42 -15.52 12.13
CA LYS A 60 8.05 -16.39 13.26
C LYS A 60 7.29 -17.64 12.82
N ASN A 61 6.55 -17.56 11.71
CA ASN A 61 5.76 -18.64 11.12
C ASN A 61 6.10 -18.79 9.64
N ASN A 62 7.06 -19.68 9.33
CA ASN A 62 7.54 -19.89 7.95
C ASN A 62 6.44 -20.42 6.99
N ASP A 63 5.42 -21.09 7.51
CA ASP A 63 4.30 -21.61 6.72
C ASP A 63 3.27 -20.54 6.33
N TYR A 64 3.35 -19.34 6.92
CA TYR A 64 2.42 -18.26 6.61
C TYR A 64 2.66 -17.71 5.20
N LYS A 65 1.75 -18.03 4.28
CA LYS A 65 1.66 -17.45 2.95
C LYS A 65 0.43 -16.56 2.85
N PHE A 66 0.65 -15.24 2.80
CA PHE A 66 -0.40 -14.32 2.42
C PHE A 66 -0.71 -14.46 0.92
N LEU A 67 -1.83 -15.10 0.60
CA LEU A 67 -2.35 -15.26 -0.76
C LEU A 67 -3.10 -13.99 -1.18
N VAL A 68 -2.38 -13.02 -1.72
CA VAL A 68 -2.97 -12.00 -2.59
C VAL A 68 -2.84 -12.48 -4.04
N ASN A 69 -3.80 -12.10 -4.89
CA ASN A 69 -3.68 -12.36 -6.32
C ASN A 69 -2.39 -11.69 -6.83
N ASN A 70 -1.40 -12.50 -7.18
CA ASN A 70 -0.05 -12.05 -7.53
C ASN A 70 -0.08 -11.07 -8.72
N SER A 71 -1.02 -11.23 -9.64
CA SER A 71 -1.22 -10.30 -10.75
C SER A 71 -1.70 -8.93 -10.25
N TYR A 72 -2.70 -8.91 -9.36
CA TYR A 72 -3.23 -7.68 -8.78
C TYR A 72 -2.15 -6.90 -8.01
N GLY A 73 -1.39 -7.58 -7.14
CA GLY A 73 -0.32 -6.94 -6.37
C GLY A 73 0.75 -6.30 -7.26
N LYS A 74 1.13 -6.97 -8.35
CA LYS A 74 2.09 -6.43 -9.33
C LYS A 74 1.54 -5.22 -10.08
N VAL A 75 0.31 -5.29 -10.57
CA VAL A 75 -0.33 -4.18 -11.29
C VAL A 75 -0.45 -2.96 -10.38
N MET A 76 -0.91 -3.15 -9.14
CA MET A 76 -1.07 -2.04 -8.18
C MET A 76 0.25 -1.39 -7.80
N MET A 77 1.32 -2.18 -7.64
CA MET A 77 2.66 -1.65 -7.39
C MET A 77 3.16 -0.79 -8.56
N VAL A 78 2.98 -1.24 -9.80
CA VAL A 78 3.39 -0.50 -10.99
C VAL A 78 2.60 0.80 -11.12
N LEU A 79 1.27 0.76 -10.93
CA LEU A 79 0.43 1.95 -10.98
C LEU A 79 0.85 2.99 -9.94
N VAL A 80 1.03 2.58 -8.67
CA VAL A 80 1.47 3.49 -7.60
C VAL A 80 2.84 4.10 -7.90
N LEU A 81 3.80 3.32 -8.41
CA LEU A 81 5.14 3.82 -8.77
C LEU A 81 5.10 4.81 -9.94
N PHE A 82 4.26 4.54 -10.94
CA PHE A 82 4.09 5.40 -12.09
C PHE A 82 3.47 6.74 -11.70
N GLU A 83 2.38 6.70 -10.92
CA GLU A 83 1.69 7.87 -10.38
C GLU A 83 2.58 8.73 -9.48
N LEU A 84 3.41 8.10 -8.63
CA LEU A 84 4.41 8.80 -7.83
C LEU A 84 5.43 9.52 -8.69
N SER A 85 5.91 8.86 -9.74
CA SER A 85 6.92 9.41 -10.64
C SER A 85 6.37 10.59 -11.45
N PHE A 86 5.12 10.49 -11.93
CA PHE A 86 4.42 11.58 -12.62
C PHE A 86 4.16 12.77 -11.69
N ASN A 87 3.67 12.53 -10.48
CA ASN A 87 3.38 13.59 -9.52
C ASN A 87 4.63 14.30 -8.97
N PHE A 88 5.80 13.65 -8.93
CA PHE A 88 7.06 14.30 -8.53
C PHE A 88 7.75 15.06 -9.66
N TYR A 89 7.48 14.71 -10.92
CA TYR A 89 8.03 15.41 -12.08
C TYR A 89 7.32 16.73 -12.37
N ARG A 90 6.04 16.83 -12.00
CA ARG A 90 5.18 17.99 -12.22
C ARG A 90 5.36 19.04 -11.11
#